data_AF-A0A8S1JBE8-F1
#
_entry.id   AF-A0A8S1JBE8-F1
#
_cell.length_a   1.000
_cell.length_b   1.000
_cell.length_c   1.000
_cell.angle_alpha   90.00
_cell.angle_beta   90.00
_cell.angle_gamma   90.00
#
_symmetry.space_group_name_H-M   'P 1'
#
loop_
_entity.id
_entity.type
_entity.pdbx_description
1 polymer ?
#
loop_
_entity_poly.entity_id
_entity_poly.type
_entity_poly.pdbx_seq_one_letter_code
_entity_poly.pdbx_strand_id
1 'polypeptide(L)' 'DGNTALHLAAERGHMAAVTLLLNEGASRTITNHDGKRPEDIASLSNVKRYIRQYRQ' A
#
# COMPACT_ATOMS: atom_id res chain seq x y z
N ASP A 1 -2.11 -8.11 13.37
CA ASP A 1 -2.78 -7.39 12.27
C ASP A 1 -2.35 -7.85 10.89
N GLY A 2 -1.13 -8.37 10.67
CA GLY A 2 -0.71 -8.86 9.35
C GLY A 2 -0.39 -7.76 8.33
N ASN A 3 -0.29 -6.50 8.78
CA ASN A 3 0.07 -5.38 7.94
C ASN A 3 1.53 -5.50 7.48
N THR A 4 1.76 -5.36 6.18
CA THR A 4 3.10 -5.18 5.60
C THR A 4 3.56 -3.72 5.73
N ALA A 5 4.83 -3.44 5.43
CA ALA A 5 5.32 -2.05 5.35
C ALA A 5 4.48 -1.19 4.39
N LEU A 6 4.00 -1.78 3.29
CA LEU A 6 3.16 -1.08 2.33
C LEU A 6 1.76 -0.75 2.88
N HIS A 7 1.19 -1.61 3.73
CA HIS A 7 -0.06 -1.32 4.45
C HIS A 7 0.10 -0.07 5.33
N LEU A 8 1.14 -0.05 6.16
CA LEU A 8 1.39 1.06 7.09
C LEU A 8 1.70 2.37 6.34
N ALA A 9 2.44 2.31 5.24
CA ALA A 9 2.71 3.48 4.41
C ALA A 9 1.44 4.02 3.74
N ALA A 10 0.56 3.12 3.29
CA ALA A 10 -0.72 3.48 2.69
C ALA A 10 -1.68 4.12 3.70
N GLU A 11 -1.83 3.49 4.87
CA GLU A 11 -2.65 3.97 5.99
C GLU A 11 -2.21 5.37 6.45
N ARG A 12 -0.90 5.62 6.53
CA ARG A 12 -0.35 6.94 6.90
C ARG A 12 -0.33 7.96 5.77
N GLY A 13 -0.75 7.58 4.55
CA GLY A 13 -0.73 8.46 3.39
C GLY A 13 0.68 8.86 2.93
N HIS A 14 1.71 8.10 3.29
CA HIS A 14 3.11 8.40 3.04
C HIS A 14 3.49 8.03 1.60
N MET A 15 3.16 8.90 0.64
CA MET A 15 3.38 8.66 -0.79
C MET A 15 4.85 8.30 -1.12
N ALA A 16 5.82 9.02 -0.57
CA ALA A 16 7.24 8.71 -0.83
C ALA A 16 7.62 7.27 -0.40
N ALA A 17 7.13 6.84 0.77
CA ALA A 17 7.37 5.48 1.27
C ALA A 17 6.63 4.44 0.42
N VAL A 18 5.38 4.70 0.01
CA VAL A 18 4.62 3.83 -0.89
C VAL A 18 5.36 3.63 -2.22
N THR A 19 5.85 4.71 -2.83
CA THR A 19 6.62 4.64 -4.08
C THR A 19 7.91 3.84 -3.91
N LEU A 20 8.68 4.11 -2.87
CA LEU A 20 9.92 3.39 -2.59
C LEU A 20 9.65 1.89 -2.42
N LEU A 21 8.69 1.52 -1.57
CA LEU A 21 8.36 0.12 -1.29
C LEU A 21 7.91 -0.62 -2.56
N LEU A 22 7.08 0.00 -3.40
CA LEU A 22 6.64 -0.61 -4.65
C LEU A 22 7.80 -0.80 -5.64
N ASN A 23 8.74 0.15 -5.70
CA ASN A 23 9.94 0.05 -6.54
C ASN A 23 10.89 -1.07 -6.07
N GLU A 24 10.99 -1.28 -4.75
CA GLU A 24 11.76 -2.39 -4.16
C GLU A 24 11.02 -3.75 -4.23
N GLY A 25 9.92 -3.83 -4.98
CA GLY A 25 9.19 -5.08 -5.21
C GLY A 25 8.21 -5.47 -4.11
N ALA A 26 7.84 -4.56 -3.20
CA ALA A 26 6.81 -4.84 -2.20
C ALA A 26 5.49 -5.23 -2.88
N SER A 27 4.93 -6.37 -2.47
CA SER A 27 3.65 -6.82 -3.01
C SER A 27 2.49 -5.97 -2.49
N ARG A 28 1.69 -5.46 -3.43
CA ARG A 28 0.44 -4.73 -3.17
C ARG A 28 -0.80 -5.61 -3.03
N THR A 29 -0.66 -6.90 -3.30
CA THR A 29 -1.80 -7.82 -3.35
C THR A 29 -1.95 -8.64 -2.08
N ILE A 30 -0.94 -8.61 -1.19
CA ILE A 30 -1.00 -9.25 0.13
C ILE A 30 -2.13 -8.63 0.94
N THR A 31 -2.93 -9.48 1.56
CA THR A 31 -3.96 -9.07 2.53
C THR A 31 -3.45 -9.23 3.95
N ASN A 32 -3.80 -8.27 4.80
CA ASN A 32 -3.61 -8.38 6.24
C ASN A 32 -4.59 -9.37 6.88
N HIS A 33 -4.61 -9.51 8.22
CA HIS A 33 -5.49 -10.45 8.93
C HIS A 33 -6.99 -10.10 8.78
N ASP A 34 -7.31 -8.86 8.43
CA ASP A 34 -8.69 -8.40 8.17
C ASP A 34 -9.11 -8.59 6.69
N GLY A 35 -8.27 -9.23 5.88
CA GLY A 35 -8.50 -9.42 4.46
C GLY A 35 -8.33 -8.14 3.62
N LYS A 36 -7.70 -7.09 4.18
CA LYS A 36 -7.49 -5.81 3.51
C LYS A 36 -6.14 -5.76 2.82
N ARG A 37 -6.10 -5.25 1.60
CA ARG A 37 -4.86 -4.91 0.87
C ARG A 37 -4.36 -3.53 1.28
N PRO A 38 -3.12 -3.15 0.96
CA PRO A 38 -2.61 -1.81 1.25
C PRO A 38 -3.49 -0.68 0.67
N GLU A 39 -4.03 -0.86 -0.53
CA GLU A 39 -4.93 0.14 -1.14
C GLU A 39 -6.30 0.28 -0.43
N ASP A 40 -6.73 -0.74 0.31
CA ASP A 40 -8.03 -0.74 0.98
C ASP A 40 -8.01 0.11 2.26
N ILE A 41 -6.86 0.19 2.92
CA ILE A 41 -6.66 0.98 4.14
C ILE A 41 -5.97 2.33 3.89
N ALA A 42 -5.75 2.69 2.63
CA ALA A 42 -5.07 3.94 2.28
C ALA A 42 -5.88 5.17 2.73
N SER A 43 -5.27 6.07 3.51
CA SER A 43 -5.95 7.28 4.01
C SER A 43 -6.18 8.34 2.93
N LEU A 44 -5.36 8.35 1.89
CA LEU A 44 -5.45 9.32 0.80
C LEU A 44 -5.87 8.66 -0.52
N SER A 45 -6.81 9.29 -1.23
CA SER A 45 -7.31 8.78 -2.52
C SER A 45 -6.22 8.69 -3.59
N ASN A 46 -5.23 9.57 -3.55
CA ASN A 46 -4.09 9.53 -4.48
C ASN A 46 -3.18 8.32 -4.20
N VAL A 47 -2.89 8.02 -2.93
CA VAL A 47 -2.12 6.84 -2.50
C VAL A 47 -2.84 5.56 -2.88
N LYS A 48 -4.16 5.48 -2.59
CA LYS A 48 -5.01 4.35 -3.03
C LYS A 48 -4.90 4.13 -4.54
N ARG A 49 -5.11 5.19 -5.32
CA ARG A 49 -5.06 5.11 -6.79
C ARG A 49 -3.67 4.69 -7.28
N TYR A 50 -2.61 5.22 -6.66
CA TYR A 50 -1.24 4.90 -7.03
C TYR A 50 -0.92 3.42 -6.80
N ILE A 51 -1.25 2.89 -5.61
CA ILE A 51 -1.07 1.46 -5.29
C ILE A 51 -1.90 0.59 -6.25
N ARG A 52 -3.13 0.99 -6.58
CA ARG A 52 -3.97 0.22 -7.50
C ARG A 52 -3.44 0.17 -8.93
N GLN A 53 -2.91 1.29 -9.42
CA GLN A 53 -2.57 1.47 -10.83
C GLN A 53 -1.10 1.23 -11.15
N TYR A 54 -0.22 1.10 -10.14
CA TYR A 54 1.21 0.99 -10.42
C TYR A 54 1.48 -0.26 -11.27
N ARG A 55 2.21 -0.08 -12.36
CA ARG A 55 2.62 -1.15 -13.25
C ARG A 55 4.11 -1.37 -13.02
N GLN A 56 4.50 -2.61 -12.74
CA GLN A 56 5.90 -3.04 -12.84
C GLN A 56 6.23 -3.27 -14.31
#